data_AF-A0A3D3V4X1-F1
#
_entry.id   AF-A0A3D3V4X1-F1
#
_cell.length_a   1.000
_cell.length_b   1.000
_cell.length_c   1.000
_cell.angle_alpha   90.00
_cell.angle_beta   90.00
_cell.angle_gamma   90.00
#
_symmetry.space_group_name_H-M   'P 1'
#
loop_
_entity.id
_entity.type
_entity.pdbx_description
1 polymer ?
#
loop_
_entity_poly.entity_id
_entity_poly.type
_entity_poly.pdbx_seq_one_letter_code
_entity_poly.pdbx_strand_id
1 'polypeptide(L)'
;MDVNDDVERLVERIISEKGVEAIPSLINLLTDEDEKVRETVLQIIYRFGDAARPILLQKYRERIKMCQQNDVVLLYLVDILSDLGETSIKKDLYNLLSRYDDESAQLVIYEAICKLKDGEKILDILAYYLLEDEYREELATQVIMALSHVPVPRTIEVLARAYRDDRFAEDVKKDIVQAISMLTMKDPKLWDHFEKIADKELISEVKAFTK
;
A
#
# COMPACT_ATOMS: atom_id res chain seq x y z
N MET A 1 5.07 10.83 -31.47
CA MET A 1 4.47 11.45 -30.27
C MET A 1 4.39 10.34 -29.26
N ASP A 2 5.02 10.50 -28.12
CA ASP A 2 5.08 9.46 -27.09
C ASP A 2 3.71 9.36 -26.42
N VAL A 3 3.21 8.15 -26.16
CA VAL A 3 1.91 7.93 -25.50
C VAL A 3 1.91 8.57 -24.11
N ASN A 4 3.09 8.67 -23.47
CA ASN A 4 3.25 9.31 -22.18
C ASN A 4 3.02 10.83 -22.23
N ASP A 5 3.40 11.50 -23.32
CA ASP A 5 3.18 12.94 -23.50
C ASP A 5 1.68 13.28 -23.62
N ASP A 6 0.88 12.37 -24.18
CA ASP A 6 -0.56 12.58 -24.35
C ASP A 6 -1.32 12.39 -23.03
N VAL A 7 -0.90 11.43 -22.20
CA VAL A 7 -1.45 11.23 -20.85
C VAL A 7 -1.15 12.45 -19.99
N GLU A 8 0.09 12.93 -19.98
CA GLU A 8 0.49 14.09 -19.17
C GLU A 8 -0.33 15.34 -19.52
N ARG A 9 -0.52 15.63 -20.82
CA ARG A 9 -1.36 16.75 -21.27
C ARG A 9 -2.82 16.59 -20.86
N LEU A 10 -3.35 15.37 -20.90
CA LEU A 10 -4.72 15.09 -20.45
C LEU A 10 -4.87 15.36 -18.96
N VAL A 11 -3.91 14.90 -18.15
CA VAL A 11 -3.87 15.11 -16.70
C VAL A 11 -3.85 16.61 -16.39
N GLU A 12 -2.93 17.37 -17.01
CA GLU A 12 -2.84 18.82 -16.85
C GLU A 12 -4.15 19.52 -17.20
N ARG A 13 -4.76 19.16 -18.33
CA ARG A 13 -6.02 19.76 -18.77
C ARG A 13 -7.17 19.51 -17.79
N ILE A 14 -7.30 18.28 -17.28
CA ILE A 14 -8.35 17.94 -16.30
C ILE A 14 -8.15 18.76 -15.03
N ILE A 15 -6.91 18.86 -14.54
CA ILE A 15 -6.58 19.64 -13.35
C ILE A 15 -6.89 21.12 -13.56
N SER A 16 -6.50 21.71 -14.70
CA SER A 16 -6.68 23.14 -14.97
C SER A 16 -8.12 23.55 -15.26
N GLU A 17 -8.88 22.72 -15.98
CA GLU A 17 -10.22 23.08 -16.44
C GLU A 17 -11.32 22.69 -15.45
N LYS A 18 -11.19 21.53 -14.78
CA LYS A 18 -12.23 21.00 -13.89
C LYS A 18 -11.83 21.04 -12.41
N GLY A 19 -10.55 20.98 -12.10
CA GLY A 19 -10.07 20.90 -10.72
C GLY A 19 -10.72 19.74 -9.95
N VAL A 20 -10.93 19.94 -8.65
CA VAL A 20 -11.51 18.92 -7.75
C VAL A 20 -12.93 18.47 -8.14
N GLU A 21 -13.65 19.27 -8.94
CA GLU A 21 -14.99 18.90 -9.41
C GLU A 21 -14.97 17.70 -10.38
N ALA A 22 -13.80 17.34 -10.92
CA ALA A 22 -13.63 16.13 -11.73
C ALA A 22 -13.71 14.84 -10.90
N ILE A 23 -13.42 14.89 -9.59
CA ILE A 23 -13.22 13.69 -8.75
C ILE A 23 -14.42 12.73 -8.78
N PRO A 24 -15.69 13.17 -8.66
CA PRO A 24 -16.82 12.25 -8.73
C PRO A 24 -16.89 11.47 -10.06
N SER A 25 -16.56 12.10 -11.18
CA SER A 25 -16.51 11.43 -12.49
C SER A 25 -15.31 10.49 -12.58
N LEU A 26 -14.15 10.91 -12.08
CA LEU A 26 -12.92 10.10 -12.04
C LEU A 26 -13.12 8.82 -11.22
N ILE A 27 -13.78 8.90 -10.07
CA ILE A 27 -14.08 7.72 -9.24
C ILE A 27 -14.88 6.65 -9.99
N ASN A 28 -15.78 7.05 -10.90
CA ASN A 28 -16.53 6.08 -11.71
C ASN A 28 -15.67 5.36 -12.75
N LEU A 29 -14.52 5.93 -13.12
CA LEU A 29 -13.56 5.35 -14.06
C LEU A 29 -12.54 4.43 -13.37
N LEU A 30 -12.56 4.33 -12.03
CA LEU A 30 -11.72 3.37 -11.31
C LEU A 30 -12.10 1.91 -11.57
N THR A 31 -13.27 1.66 -12.18
CA THR A 31 -13.70 0.32 -12.62
C THR A 31 -13.66 0.15 -14.13
N ASP A 32 -12.95 1.05 -14.84
CA ASP A 32 -12.75 0.89 -16.27
C ASP A 32 -11.95 -0.39 -16.56
N GLU A 33 -12.24 -1.07 -17.67
CA GLU A 33 -11.56 -2.30 -18.07
C GLU A 33 -10.10 -2.02 -18.45
N ASP A 34 -9.82 -0.83 -19.00
CA ASP A 34 -8.47 -0.42 -19.37
C ASP A 34 -7.67 0.02 -18.14
N GLU A 35 -6.61 -0.73 -17.83
CA GLU A 35 -5.68 -0.43 -16.75
C GLU A 35 -5.07 0.97 -16.87
N LYS A 36 -4.76 1.42 -18.09
CA LYS A 36 -4.19 2.76 -18.31
C LYS A 36 -5.17 3.86 -17.91
N VAL A 37 -6.46 3.62 -18.09
CA VAL A 37 -7.50 4.57 -17.65
C VAL A 37 -7.53 4.62 -16.13
N ARG A 38 -7.52 3.46 -15.44
CA ARG A 38 -7.48 3.40 -13.98
C ARG A 38 -6.22 4.08 -13.41
N GLU A 39 -5.05 3.82 -13.98
CA GLU A 39 -3.78 4.45 -13.59
C GLU A 39 -3.82 5.97 -13.78
N THR A 40 -4.31 6.44 -14.93
CA THR A 40 -4.43 7.89 -15.21
C THR A 40 -5.37 8.56 -14.20
N VAL A 41 -6.48 7.90 -13.85
CA VAL A 41 -7.42 8.38 -12.83
C VAL A 41 -6.73 8.52 -11.48
N LEU A 42 -5.99 7.50 -11.04
CA LEU A 42 -5.25 7.54 -9.78
C LEU A 42 -4.22 8.67 -9.78
N GLN A 43 -3.43 8.81 -10.85
CA GLN A 43 -2.45 9.89 -10.99
C GLN A 43 -3.09 11.28 -10.84
N ILE A 44 -4.25 11.50 -11.46
CA ILE A 44 -4.98 12.78 -11.32
C ILE A 44 -5.42 12.99 -9.87
N ILE A 45 -6.00 11.97 -9.24
CA ILE A 45 -6.46 12.06 -7.84
C ILE A 45 -5.29 12.37 -6.89
N TYR A 46 -4.15 11.68 -7.05
CA TYR A 46 -2.97 11.93 -6.23
C TYR A 46 -2.38 13.33 -6.44
N ARG A 47 -2.44 13.88 -7.66
CA ARG A 47 -2.02 15.27 -7.93
C ARG A 47 -2.88 16.31 -7.24
N PHE A 48 -4.16 16.04 -7.03
CA PHE A 48 -5.01 16.91 -6.21
C PHE A 48 -4.64 16.85 -4.72
N GLY A 49 -4.06 15.74 -4.26
CA GLY A 49 -3.61 15.55 -2.89
C GLY A 49 -4.72 15.86 -1.88
N ASP A 50 -4.40 16.71 -0.89
CA ASP A 50 -5.34 17.10 0.17
C ASP A 50 -6.62 17.76 -0.32
N ALA A 51 -6.61 18.41 -1.49
CA ALA A 51 -7.81 19.03 -2.04
C ALA A 51 -8.87 17.98 -2.44
N ALA A 52 -8.46 16.75 -2.75
CA ALA A 52 -9.38 15.65 -3.06
C ALA A 52 -10.04 15.03 -1.82
N ARG A 53 -9.37 15.12 -0.66
CA ARG A 53 -9.73 14.41 0.58
C ARG A 53 -11.20 14.57 0.98
N PRO A 54 -11.82 15.78 0.99
CA PRO A 54 -13.22 15.91 1.41
C PRO A 54 -14.20 15.14 0.51
N ILE A 55 -13.96 15.16 -0.81
CA ILE A 55 -14.83 14.50 -1.80
C ILE A 55 -14.65 12.98 -1.72
N LEU A 56 -13.40 12.51 -1.62
CA LEU A 56 -13.09 11.10 -1.43
C LEU A 56 -13.73 10.54 -0.15
N LEU A 57 -13.67 11.29 0.95
CA LEU A 57 -14.27 10.89 2.22
C LEU A 57 -15.81 10.86 2.16
N GLN A 58 -16.43 11.78 1.42
CA GLN A 58 -17.86 11.72 1.17
C GLN A 58 -18.22 10.45 0.39
N LYS A 59 -17.49 10.14 -0.69
CA LYS A 59 -17.74 8.96 -1.52
C LYS A 59 -17.50 7.66 -0.77
N TYR A 60 -16.47 7.60 0.06
CA TYR A 60 -16.21 6.50 0.98
C TYR A 60 -17.42 6.23 1.89
N ARG A 61 -17.99 7.27 2.52
CA ARG A 61 -19.17 7.13 3.40
C ARG A 61 -20.40 6.65 2.66
N GLU A 62 -20.58 7.08 1.41
CA GLU A 62 -21.68 6.61 0.54
C GLU A 62 -21.51 5.12 0.25
N ARG A 63 -20.32 4.68 -0.17
CA ARG A 63 -19.98 3.29 -0.51
C ARG A 63 -20.04 2.34 0.69
N ILE A 64 -19.56 2.77 1.86
CA ILE A 64 -19.64 1.99 3.10
C ILE A 64 -21.10 1.63 3.42
N LYS A 65 -22.02 2.58 3.29
CA LYS A 65 -23.46 2.39 3.57
C LYS A 65 -24.16 1.44 2.60
N MET A 66 -23.62 1.24 1.40
CA MET A 66 -24.21 0.31 0.41
C MET A 66 -24.05 -1.15 0.84
N CYS A 67 -23.14 -1.47 1.77
CA CYS A 67 -22.90 -2.83 2.28
C CYS A 67 -22.64 -3.87 1.17
N GLN A 68 -22.10 -3.44 0.03
CA GLN A 68 -21.78 -4.30 -1.09
C GLN A 68 -20.55 -5.17 -0.79
N GLN A 69 -20.62 -6.45 -1.16
CA GLN A 69 -19.49 -7.38 -1.14
C GLN A 69 -18.56 -7.12 -2.33
N ASN A 70 -17.25 -7.22 -2.11
CA ASN A 70 -16.23 -7.06 -3.15
C ASN A 70 -16.35 -5.73 -3.93
N ASP A 71 -16.57 -4.61 -3.22
CA ASP A 71 -16.70 -3.27 -3.83
C ASP A 71 -15.33 -2.69 -4.20
N VAL A 72 -14.91 -2.90 -5.44
CA VAL A 72 -13.62 -2.43 -5.98
C VAL A 72 -13.42 -0.92 -5.81
N VAL A 73 -14.48 -0.10 -5.99
CA VAL A 73 -14.38 1.36 -5.81
C VAL A 73 -14.09 1.71 -4.35
N LEU A 74 -14.69 0.97 -3.42
CA LEU A 74 -14.42 1.16 -2.00
C LEU A 74 -12.97 0.80 -1.63
N LEU A 75 -12.38 -0.25 -2.23
CA LEU A 75 -10.96 -0.55 -2.04
C LEU A 75 -10.05 0.59 -2.50
N TYR A 76 -10.27 1.12 -3.71
CA TYR A 76 -9.50 2.27 -4.19
C TYR A 76 -9.66 3.48 -3.27
N LEU A 77 -10.87 3.74 -2.76
CA LEU A 77 -11.09 4.83 -1.80
C LEU A 77 -10.33 4.59 -0.50
N VAL A 78 -10.27 3.35 0.00
CA VAL A 78 -9.50 2.99 1.20
C VAL A 78 -8.01 3.24 0.98
N ASP A 79 -7.47 2.77 -0.14
CA ASP A 79 -6.05 2.91 -0.48
C ASP A 79 -5.65 4.39 -0.55
N ILE A 80 -6.31 5.17 -1.42
CA ILE A 80 -6.04 6.59 -1.61
C ILE A 80 -6.20 7.38 -0.30
N LEU A 81 -7.27 7.13 0.47
CA LEU A 81 -7.48 7.83 1.74
C LEU A 81 -6.43 7.46 2.78
N SER A 82 -5.93 6.22 2.77
CA SER A 82 -4.87 5.78 3.66
C SER A 82 -3.51 6.42 3.32
N ASP A 83 -3.21 6.60 2.03
CA ASP A 83 -2.04 7.35 1.54
C ASP A 83 -2.08 8.82 1.95
N LEU A 84 -3.28 9.43 1.90
CA LEU A 84 -3.52 10.78 2.41
C LEU A 84 -3.52 10.84 3.94
N GLY A 85 -3.36 9.72 4.65
CA GLY A 85 -3.35 9.68 6.12
C GLY A 85 -4.70 9.99 6.75
N GLU A 86 -5.82 9.70 6.08
CA GLU A 86 -7.17 9.96 6.57
C GLU A 86 -7.56 8.99 7.69
N THR A 87 -7.22 9.34 8.93
CA THR A 87 -7.44 8.46 10.09
C THR A 87 -8.91 8.18 10.43
N SER A 88 -9.88 8.95 9.90
CA SER A 88 -11.30 8.74 10.23
C SER A 88 -11.88 7.44 9.68
N ILE A 89 -11.24 6.81 8.67
CA ILE A 89 -11.67 5.52 8.12
C ILE A 89 -11.22 4.31 8.96
N LYS A 90 -10.24 4.48 9.88
CA LYS A 90 -9.69 3.39 10.71
C LYS A 90 -10.75 2.55 11.42
N LYS A 91 -11.80 3.21 11.90
CA LYS A 91 -12.90 2.60 12.66
C LYS A 91 -13.67 1.53 11.87
N ASP A 92 -13.58 1.57 10.54
CA ASP A 92 -14.34 0.70 9.65
C ASP A 92 -13.48 -0.45 9.08
N LEU A 93 -12.15 -0.31 9.03
CA LEU A 93 -11.25 -1.20 8.27
C LEU A 93 -11.32 -2.67 8.71
N TYR A 94 -11.37 -2.94 10.02
CA TYR A 94 -11.48 -4.32 10.52
C TYR A 94 -12.79 -4.99 10.12
N ASN A 95 -13.90 -4.25 10.13
CA ASN A 95 -15.19 -4.76 9.67
C ASN A 95 -15.26 -4.85 8.15
N LEU A 96 -14.44 -4.09 7.44
CA LEU A 96 -14.39 -4.09 5.99
C LEU A 96 -13.73 -5.36 5.45
N LEU A 97 -12.78 -5.97 6.20
CA LEU A 97 -12.13 -7.23 5.82
C LEU A 97 -13.15 -8.35 5.52
N SER A 98 -14.24 -8.45 6.30
CA SER A 98 -15.28 -9.48 6.10
C SER A 98 -16.18 -9.23 4.89
N ARG A 99 -15.94 -8.15 4.12
CA ARG A 99 -16.66 -7.84 2.87
C ARG A 99 -15.88 -8.24 1.61
N TYR A 100 -14.71 -8.84 1.78
CA TYR A 100 -13.86 -9.28 0.68
C TYR A 100 -13.45 -10.73 0.88
N ASP A 101 -13.64 -11.52 -0.17
CA ASP A 101 -13.38 -12.97 -0.14
C ASP A 101 -11.95 -13.31 -0.59
N ASP A 102 -11.30 -12.38 -1.30
CA ASP A 102 -9.96 -12.54 -1.88
C ASP A 102 -8.87 -11.91 -1.00
N GLU A 103 -7.74 -12.61 -0.88
CA GLU A 103 -6.60 -12.21 -0.04
C GLU A 103 -5.92 -10.95 -0.58
N SER A 104 -5.83 -10.77 -1.89
CA SER A 104 -5.25 -9.56 -2.51
C SER A 104 -6.08 -8.32 -2.17
N ALA A 105 -7.41 -8.44 -2.22
CA ALA A 105 -8.33 -7.38 -1.79
C ALA A 105 -8.20 -7.07 -0.29
N GLN A 106 -8.03 -8.09 0.55
CA GLN A 106 -7.80 -7.91 1.98
C GLN A 106 -6.44 -7.27 2.27
N LEU A 107 -5.39 -7.56 1.49
CA LEU A 107 -4.06 -6.96 1.63
C LEU A 107 -4.08 -5.45 1.44
N VAL A 108 -4.90 -4.90 0.53
CA VAL A 108 -5.11 -3.45 0.42
C VAL A 108 -5.63 -2.85 1.73
N ILE A 109 -6.54 -3.55 2.41
CA ILE A 109 -7.10 -3.11 3.70
C ILE A 109 -6.04 -3.24 4.81
N TYR A 110 -5.27 -4.33 4.82
CA TYR A 110 -4.17 -4.51 5.78
C TYR A 110 -3.09 -3.43 5.61
N GLU A 111 -2.73 -3.09 4.38
CA GLU A 111 -1.82 -2.00 4.07
C GLU A 111 -2.36 -0.66 4.58
N ALA A 112 -3.64 -0.37 4.37
CA ALA A 112 -4.29 0.83 4.91
C ALA A 112 -4.24 0.87 6.45
N ILE A 113 -4.44 -0.27 7.14
CA ILE A 113 -4.28 -0.38 8.60
C ILE A 113 -2.84 -0.03 9.02
N CYS A 114 -1.84 -0.51 8.27
CA CYS A 114 -0.43 -0.22 8.52
C CYS A 114 -0.09 1.27 8.26
N LYS A 115 -0.47 1.83 7.12
CA LYS A 115 -0.30 3.26 6.76
C LYS A 115 -0.91 4.17 7.83
N LEU A 116 -2.06 3.79 8.38
CA LEU A 116 -2.77 4.53 9.43
C LEU A 116 -2.32 4.20 10.87
N LYS A 117 -1.10 3.64 11.02
CA LYS A 117 -0.42 3.38 12.31
C LYS A 117 -1.21 2.46 13.24
N ASP A 118 -1.83 1.41 12.70
CA ASP A 118 -2.48 0.35 13.48
C ASP A 118 -1.97 -1.06 13.11
N GLY A 119 -0.88 -1.12 12.34
CA GLY A 119 -0.32 -2.36 11.78
C GLY A 119 0.22 -3.35 12.81
N GLU A 120 0.67 -2.89 14.00
CA GLU A 120 1.17 -3.78 15.06
C GLU A 120 0.14 -4.85 15.48
N LYS A 121 -1.16 -4.52 15.41
CA LYS A 121 -2.25 -5.44 15.78
C LYS A 121 -2.43 -6.60 14.80
N ILE A 122 -1.99 -6.42 13.55
CA ILE A 122 -2.13 -7.40 12.46
C ILE A 122 -0.78 -7.98 12.03
N LEU A 123 0.31 -7.62 12.74
CA LEU A 123 1.66 -8.05 12.39
C LEU A 123 1.78 -9.57 12.31
N ASP A 124 1.10 -10.30 13.18
CA ASP A 124 1.12 -11.77 13.19
C ASP A 124 0.45 -12.36 11.95
N ILE A 125 -0.57 -11.69 11.42
CA ILE A 125 -1.27 -12.08 10.19
C ILE A 125 -0.35 -11.83 8.99
N LEU A 126 0.27 -10.65 8.91
CA LEU A 126 1.22 -10.33 7.84
C LEU A 126 2.47 -11.23 7.87
N ALA A 127 2.96 -11.54 9.07
CA ALA A 127 4.06 -12.48 9.24
C ALA A 127 3.69 -13.88 8.74
N TYR A 128 2.45 -14.34 9.00
CA TYR A 128 1.95 -15.60 8.47
C TYR A 128 1.92 -15.58 6.93
N TYR A 129 1.34 -14.53 6.32
CA TYR A 129 1.31 -14.40 4.85
C TYR A 129 2.69 -14.42 4.21
N LEU A 130 3.69 -13.81 4.84
CA LEU A 130 5.03 -13.77 4.27
C LEU A 130 5.83 -15.06 4.51
N LEU A 131 5.65 -15.72 5.66
CA LEU A 131 6.55 -16.79 6.09
C LEU A 131 5.97 -18.19 5.93
N GLU A 132 4.67 -18.36 6.11
CA GLU A 132 4.05 -19.68 6.26
C GLU A 132 2.99 -19.98 5.19
N ASP A 133 2.38 -18.96 4.58
CA ASP A 133 1.28 -19.13 3.64
C ASP A 133 1.67 -19.87 2.35
N GLU A 134 0.70 -20.57 1.76
CA GLU A 134 0.86 -21.34 0.51
C GLU A 134 1.09 -20.42 -0.68
N TYR A 135 0.45 -19.25 -0.70
CA TYR A 135 0.54 -18.23 -1.75
C TYR A 135 1.56 -17.14 -1.43
N ARG A 136 2.48 -17.37 -0.47
CA ARG A 136 3.41 -16.32 -0.02
C ARG A 136 4.27 -15.71 -1.13
N GLU A 137 4.58 -16.46 -2.20
CA GLU A 137 5.35 -15.93 -3.34
C GLU A 137 4.53 -14.91 -4.14
N GLU A 138 3.24 -15.17 -4.33
CA GLU A 138 2.31 -14.32 -5.06
C GLU A 138 1.98 -13.05 -4.26
N LEU A 139 1.89 -13.17 -2.94
CA LEU A 139 1.49 -12.09 -2.04
C LEU A 139 2.68 -11.30 -1.46
N ALA A 140 3.93 -11.78 -1.63
CA ALA A 140 5.10 -11.27 -0.93
C ALA A 140 5.25 -9.75 -1.03
N THR A 141 5.25 -9.20 -2.25
CA THR A 141 5.47 -7.76 -2.49
C THR A 141 4.46 -6.89 -1.74
N GLN A 142 3.18 -7.25 -1.77
CA GLN A 142 2.12 -6.50 -1.06
C GLN A 142 2.27 -6.62 0.46
N VAL A 143 2.58 -7.82 0.97
CA VAL A 143 2.81 -8.04 2.40
C VAL A 143 4.02 -7.25 2.89
N ILE A 144 5.13 -7.27 2.14
CA ILE A 144 6.34 -6.51 2.44
C ILE A 144 6.07 -5.00 2.42
N MET A 145 5.28 -4.51 1.46
CA MET A 145 4.87 -3.11 1.38
C MET A 145 4.08 -2.71 2.63
N ALA A 146 3.09 -3.50 3.04
CA ALA A 146 2.35 -3.27 4.28
C ALA A 146 3.26 -3.27 5.52
N LEU A 147 4.18 -4.24 5.62
CA LEU A 147 5.15 -4.35 6.73
C LEU A 147 6.11 -3.15 6.78
N SER A 148 6.45 -2.54 5.65
CA SER A 148 7.32 -1.34 5.60
C SER A 148 6.76 -0.13 6.38
N HIS A 149 5.47 -0.15 6.70
CA HIS A 149 4.81 0.88 7.49
C HIS A 149 4.79 0.58 9.01
N VAL A 150 5.31 -0.57 9.46
CA VAL A 150 5.25 -1.04 10.85
C VAL A 150 6.65 -1.07 11.50
N PRO A 151 7.14 0.06 12.06
CA PRO A 151 8.51 0.20 12.58
C PRO A 151 8.68 -0.40 13.99
N VAL A 152 8.64 -1.73 14.08
CA VAL A 152 8.93 -2.47 15.32
C VAL A 152 9.99 -3.55 15.09
N PRO A 153 10.77 -3.95 16.13
CA PRO A 153 11.81 -4.98 16.01
C PRO A 153 11.32 -6.27 15.36
N ARG A 154 10.12 -6.73 15.74
CA ARG A 154 9.52 -7.95 15.18
C ARG A 154 9.29 -7.88 13.67
N THR A 155 9.02 -6.71 13.09
CA THR A 155 8.93 -6.54 11.63
C THR A 155 10.29 -6.82 10.97
N ILE A 156 11.37 -6.33 11.56
CA ILE A 156 12.74 -6.58 11.07
C ILE A 156 13.06 -8.08 11.17
N GLU A 157 12.66 -8.75 12.25
CA GLU A 157 12.83 -10.20 12.41
C GLU A 157 12.09 -10.99 11.31
N VAL A 158 10.84 -10.61 11.01
CA VAL A 158 10.03 -11.23 9.96
C VAL A 158 10.69 -11.04 8.58
N LEU A 159 11.07 -9.80 8.24
CA LEU A 159 11.70 -9.47 6.97
C LEU A 159 13.07 -10.16 6.80
N ALA A 160 13.91 -10.17 7.84
CA ALA A 160 15.20 -10.85 7.81
C ALA A 160 15.05 -12.38 7.68
N ARG A 161 14.01 -12.96 8.27
CA ARG A 161 13.70 -14.39 8.08
C ARG A 161 13.23 -14.66 6.64
N ALA A 162 12.36 -13.82 6.08
CA ALA A 162 11.92 -13.92 4.69
C ALA A 162 13.10 -13.77 3.71
N TYR A 163 14.06 -12.89 3.99
CA TYR A 163 15.26 -12.74 3.16
C TYR A 163 16.11 -14.01 3.08
N ARG A 164 16.03 -14.92 4.06
CA ARG A 164 16.75 -16.20 4.03
C ARG A 164 16.00 -17.33 3.34
N ASP A 165 14.77 -17.08 2.89
CA ASP A 165 13.96 -18.08 2.22
C ASP A 165 14.34 -18.21 0.75
N ASP A 166 15.11 -19.24 0.39
CA ASP A 166 15.63 -19.45 -0.98
C ASP A 166 14.53 -19.60 -2.06
N ARG A 167 13.25 -19.72 -1.67
CA ARG A 167 12.12 -19.75 -2.62
C ARG A 167 11.80 -18.37 -3.18
N PHE A 168 12.07 -17.30 -2.44
CA PHE A 168 11.78 -15.96 -2.93
C PHE A 168 12.77 -15.55 -4.01
N ALA A 169 12.22 -15.04 -5.11
CA ALA A 169 12.97 -14.48 -6.21
C ALA A 169 13.71 -13.18 -5.82
N GLU A 170 14.69 -12.81 -6.64
CA GLU A 170 15.61 -11.70 -6.40
C GLU A 170 14.91 -10.32 -6.30
N ASP A 171 13.80 -10.15 -7.02
CA ASP A 171 12.94 -8.97 -6.91
C ASP A 171 12.30 -8.87 -5.52
N VAL A 172 11.74 -9.96 -5.00
CA VAL A 172 11.20 -10.02 -3.63
C VAL A 172 12.30 -9.76 -2.59
N LYS A 173 13.52 -10.27 -2.81
CA LYS A 173 14.67 -9.96 -1.92
C LYS A 173 14.98 -8.47 -1.89
N LYS A 174 14.94 -7.79 -3.03
CA LYS A 174 15.11 -6.33 -3.12
C LYS A 174 14.00 -5.58 -2.41
N ASP A 175 12.75 -6.01 -2.56
CA ASP A 175 11.62 -5.42 -1.83
C ASP A 175 11.83 -5.52 -0.31
N ILE A 176 12.33 -6.68 0.17
CA ILE A 176 12.66 -6.88 1.59
C ILE A 176 13.77 -5.91 2.04
N VAL A 177 14.85 -5.79 1.26
CA VAL A 177 15.96 -4.88 1.54
C VAL A 177 15.47 -3.43 1.60
N GLN A 178 14.64 -3.03 0.64
CA GLN A 178 14.02 -1.70 0.60
C GLN A 178 13.15 -1.46 1.83
N ALA A 179 12.29 -2.41 2.21
CA ALA A 179 11.44 -2.30 3.38
C ALA A 179 12.26 -2.15 4.68
N ILE A 180 13.29 -2.97 4.89
CA ILE A 180 14.19 -2.85 6.05
C ILE A 180 14.90 -1.48 6.04
N SER A 181 15.34 -1.00 4.87
CA SER A 181 15.97 0.31 4.73
C SER A 181 15.01 1.43 5.15
N MET A 182 13.76 1.41 4.65
CA MET A 182 12.74 2.39 5.03
C MET A 182 12.45 2.39 6.54
N LEU A 183 12.33 1.20 7.14
CA LEU A 183 12.06 1.05 8.57
C LEU A 183 13.21 1.60 9.43
N THR A 184 14.45 1.24 9.10
CA THR A 184 15.64 1.68 9.84
C THR A 184 15.96 3.17 9.64
N MET A 185 15.62 3.75 8.48
CA MET A 185 15.68 5.21 8.27
C MET A 185 14.63 5.95 9.13
N LYS A 186 13.44 5.36 9.29
CA LYS A 186 12.34 5.96 10.06
C LYS A 186 12.57 5.88 11.57
N ASP A 187 13.14 4.78 12.06
CA ASP A 187 13.58 4.62 13.45
C ASP A 187 15.01 4.03 13.50
N PRO A 188 16.04 4.88 13.71
CA PRO A 188 17.43 4.43 13.78
C PRO A 188 17.71 3.36 14.86
N LYS A 189 16.86 3.22 15.89
CA LYS A 189 17.05 2.15 16.90
C LYS A 189 16.80 0.76 16.32
N LEU A 190 16.03 0.67 15.24
CA LEU A 190 15.82 -0.59 14.54
C LEU A 190 17.09 -1.06 13.84
N TRP A 191 18.00 -0.14 13.49
CA TRP A 191 19.31 -0.49 12.95
C TRP A 191 20.13 -1.35 13.92
N ASP A 192 20.18 -0.95 15.19
CA ASP A 192 20.92 -1.68 16.23
C ASP A 192 20.36 -3.08 16.47
N HIS A 193 19.05 -3.25 16.29
CA HIS A 193 18.40 -4.56 16.37
C HIS A 193 18.69 -5.40 15.12
N PHE A 194 18.54 -4.79 13.93
CA PHE A 194 18.83 -5.41 12.64
C PHE A 194 20.26 -5.97 12.56
N GLU A 195 21.28 -5.19 12.93
CA GLU A 195 22.68 -5.63 12.88
C GLU A 195 22.98 -6.83 13.80
N LYS A 196 22.17 -7.08 14.83
CA LYS A 196 22.35 -8.22 15.74
C LYS A 196 21.76 -9.52 15.19
N ILE A 197 20.74 -9.44 14.33
CA ILE A 197 19.97 -10.61 13.89
C ILE A 197 20.20 -10.98 12.42
N ALA A 198 20.61 -10.02 11.58
CA ALA A 198 20.85 -10.22 10.16
C ALA A 198 22.25 -10.79 9.89
N ASP A 199 22.38 -11.51 8.77
CA ASP A 199 23.68 -11.95 8.29
C ASP A 199 24.41 -10.82 7.55
N LYS A 200 25.70 -11.04 7.26
CA LYS A 200 26.58 -10.01 6.68
C LYS A 200 26.14 -9.59 5.27
N GLU A 201 25.54 -10.50 4.52
CA GLU A 201 25.06 -10.24 3.16
C GLU A 201 23.89 -9.26 3.20
N LEU A 202 22.83 -9.58 3.95
CA LEU A 202 21.68 -8.71 4.12
C LEU A 202 22.06 -7.33 4.69
N ILE A 203 22.96 -7.30 5.69
CA ILE A 203 23.47 -6.02 6.23
C ILE A 203 24.17 -5.20 5.14
N SER A 204 24.94 -5.83 4.26
CA SER A 204 25.65 -5.15 3.18
C SER A 204 24.67 -4.56 2.16
N GLU A 205 23.62 -5.29 1.79
CA GLU A 205 22.61 -4.83 0.84
C GLU A 205 21.80 -3.64 1.36
N VAL A 206 21.34 -3.70 2.61
CA VAL A 206 20.63 -2.57 3.24
C VAL A 206 21.54 -1.34 3.38
N LYS A 207 22.85 -1.53 3.67
CA LYS A 207 23.83 -0.43 3.66
C LYS A 207 24.05 0.16 2.27
N ALA A 208 23.94 -0.63 1.21
CA ALA A 208 24.10 -0.15 -0.16
C ALA A 208 22.87 0.65 -0.62
N PHE A 209 21.67 0.25 -0.19
CA PHE A 209 20.42 0.94 -0.51
C PHE A 209 20.28 2.31 0.18
N THR A 210 20.92 2.50 1.33
CA THR A 210 20.84 3.72 2.14
C THR A 210 21.87 4.80 1.78
N LYS A 211 22.74 4.55 0.80
CA LYS A 211 23.77 5.49 0.30
C LYS A 211 23.32 6.19 -0.97
#